data_AF-A0A8J9SCL2-F1
#
_entry.id   AF-A0A8J9SCL2-F1
#
_cell.length_a   1.000
_cell.length_b   1.000
_cell.length_c   1.000
_cell.angle_alpha   90.00
_cell.angle_beta   90.00
_cell.angle_gamma   90.00
#
_symmetry.space_group_name_H-M   'P 1'
#
loop_
_entity.id
_entity.type
_entity.pdbx_description
1 polymer ?
#
loop_
_entity_poly.entity_id
_entity_poly.type
_entity_poly.pdbx_seq_one_letter_code
_entity_poly.pdbx_strand_id
1 'polypeptide(L)'
;MASNFWKSDHLNLLVHREQLVEAHRKDRERGLTSAQIEEVKVFTILYLEDIAKNSQNLIRQRVAATACVYFRRFYLKENFCEYDPRLVGPACLFLACKSEESQVQAKVLFQMLKKVSTTGKYHGLLLPDSAQLLDLEMAVLEALEFNLIVYSPYRDLAIFLQDAQTTDLAECAWAVLNDSYRTHLCLLHAPYMVAVACMHVASVLLSRSIESWLKSLNCDLDEVLEIARELMLCFKQHRACISTEACSRFIEFVM
;
A
#
# COMPACT_ATOMS: atom_id res chain seq x y z
N MET A 1 2.37 -5.16 -22.75
CA MET A 1 2.23 -3.78 -22.23
C MET A 1 2.78 -3.59 -20.81
N ALA A 2 2.97 -4.66 -20.00
CA ALA A 2 3.52 -4.58 -18.64
C ALA A 2 5.04 -4.26 -18.50
N SER A 3 5.76 -3.99 -19.59
CA SER A 3 7.23 -3.84 -19.55
C SER A 3 7.73 -2.40 -19.50
N ASN A 4 6.91 -1.40 -19.87
CA ASN A 4 7.34 -0.01 -19.92
C ASN A 4 6.38 0.91 -19.15
N PHE A 5 6.83 1.37 -17.98
CA PHE A 5 6.10 2.30 -17.13
C PHE A 5 5.70 3.59 -17.87
N TRP A 6 6.60 4.14 -18.69
CA TRP A 6 6.42 5.42 -19.39
C TRP A 6 5.35 5.42 -20.48
N LYS A 7 4.88 4.24 -20.87
CA LYS A 7 3.78 4.06 -21.84
C LYS A 7 2.56 3.40 -21.21
N SER A 8 2.54 3.29 -19.88
CA SER A 8 1.49 2.58 -19.15
C SER A 8 0.44 3.54 -18.60
N ASP A 9 -0.77 3.05 -18.45
CA ASP A 9 -1.86 3.80 -17.80
C ASP A 9 -1.52 4.15 -16.35
N HIS A 10 -0.63 3.38 -15.71
CA HIS A 10 -0.16 3.67 -14.35
C HIS A 10 0.45 5.07 -14.25
N LEU A 11 1.23 5.50 -15.25
CA LEU A 11 1.81 6.84 -15.25
C LEU A 11 0.71 7.92 -15.23
N ASN A 12 -0.36 7.71 -16.01
CA ASN A 12 -1.50 8.62 -16.07
C ASN A 12 -2.35 8.62 -14.80
N LEU A 13 -2.20 7.58 -13.96
CA LEU A 13 -2.89 7.43 -12.68
C LEU A 13 -2.08 7.99 -11.50
N LEU A 14 -0.90 8.56 -11.74
CA LEU A 14 -0.22 9.34 -10.71
C LEU A 14 -1.05 10.58 -10.39
N VAL A 15 -1.19 10.89 -9.10
CA VAL A 15 -2.05 11.98 -8.63
C VAL A 15 -1.24 13.12 -8.04
N HIS A 16 -1.84 14.31 -8.03
CA HIS A 16 -1.29 15.46 -7.34
C HIS A 16 -1.72 15.45 -5.86
N ARG A 17 -0.89 16.06 -4.99
CA ARG A 17 -1.16 16.15 -3.55
C ARG A 17 -2.53 16.78 -3.24
N GLU A 18 -2.99 17.72 -4.07
CA GLU A 18 -4.31 18.35 -3.94
C GLU A 18 -5.45 17.34 -4.05
N GLN A 19 -5.34 16.33 -4.93
CA GLN A 19 -6.35 15.29 -5.08
C GLN A 19 -6.42 14.39 -3.84
N LEU A 20 -5.30 14.19 -3.14
CA LEU A 20 -5.28 13.46 -1.86
C LEU A 20 -5.98 14.26 -0.75
N VAL A 21 -5.78 15.58 -0.75
CA VAL A 21 -6.47 16.47 0.18
C VAL A 21 -7.94 16.54 -0.17
N GLU A 22 -8.33 16.47 -1.43
CA GLU A 22 -9.73 16.50 -1.84
C GLU A 22 -10.47 15.19 -1.53
N ALA A 23 -9.78 14.05 -1.70
CA ALA A 23 -10.29 12.74 -1.30
C ALA A 23 -10.79 12.76 0.16
N HIS A 24 -11.81 11.97 0.46
CA HIS A 24 -12.45 11.91 1.78
C HIS A 24 -13.09 13.22 2.26
N ARG A 25 -13.51 14.12 1.35
CA ARG A 25 -14.31 15.31 1.73
C ARG A 25 -15.57 14.90 2.51
N LYS A 26 -16.33 13.92 2.02
CA LYS A 26 -17.56 13.45 2.69
C LYS A 26 -17.27 12.87 4.08
N ASP A 27 -16.19 12.11 4.22
CA ASP A 27 -15.81 11.53 5.52
C ASP A 27 -15.43 12.61 6.55
N ARG A 28 -14.77 13.69 6.11
CA ARG A 28 -14.47 14.84 6.97
C ARG A 28 -15.71 15.64 7.33
N GLU A 29 -16.66 15.80 6.41
CA GLU A 29 -17.96 16.42 6.69
C GLU A 29 -18.76 15.62 7.73
N ARG A 30 -18.59 14.29 7.75
CA ARG A 30 -19.14 13.41 8.80
C ARG A 30 -18.33 13.40 10.11
N GLY A 31 -17.21 14.13 10.17
CA GLY A 31 -16.46 14.40 11.40
C GLY A 31 -15.19 13.60 11.60
N LEU A 32 -14.73 12.80 10.62
CA LEU A 32 -13.39 12.20 10.68
C LEU A 32 -12.31 13.27 10.46
N THR A 33 -11.27 13.23 11.27
CA THR A 33 -10.06 14.03 11.04
C THR A 33 -9.17 13.39 9.98
N SER A 34 -8.36 14.19 9.28
CA SER A 34 -7.37 13.67 8.32
C SER A 34 -6.39 12.67 8.94
N ALA A 35 -6.06 12.83 10.22
CA ALA A 35 -5.21 11.87 10.94
C ALA A 35 -5.91 10.51 11.10
N GLN A 36 -7.17 10.49 11.53
CA GLN A 36 -7.94 9.25 11.66
C GLN A 36 -8.14 8.54 10.32
N ILE A 37 -8.35 9.29 9.24
CA ILE A 37 -8.46 8.73 7.89
C ILE A 37 -7.17 8.00 7.50
N GLU A 38 -6.01 8.62 7.70
CA GLU A 38 -4.73 7.97 7.41
C GLU A 38 -4.45 6.80 8.36
N GLU A 39 -4.80 6.90 9.64
CA GLU A 39 -4.69 5.77 10.60
C GLU A 39 -5.51 4.55 10.16
N VAL A 40 -6.74 4.76 9.67
CA VAL A 40 -7.59 3.70 9.12
C VAL A 40 -6.94 3.08 7.88
N LYS A 41 -6.41 3.89 6.95
CA LYS A 41 -5.73 3.36 5.77
C LYS A 41 -4.50 2.54 6.14
N VAL A 42 -3.67 3.05 7.05
CA VAL A 42 -2.48 2.36 7.55
C VAL A 42 -2.85 1.06 8.25
N PHE A 43 -3.91 1.06 9.06
CA PHE A 43 -4.44 -0.15 9.70
C PHE A 43 -4.82 -1.20 8.66
N THR A 44 -5.60 -0.84 7.64
CA THR A 44 -6.02 -1.79 6.60
C THR A 44 -4.84 -2.30 5.78
N ILE A 45 -3.87 -1.45 5.43
CA ILE A 45 -2.66 -1.87 4.71
C ILE A 45 -1.86 -2.89 5.52
N LEU A 46 -1.64 -2.63 6.81
CA LEU A 46 -0.98 -3.57 7.71
C LEU A 46 -1.74 -4.90 7.82
N TYR A 47 -3.06 -4.83 7.87
CA TYR A 47 -3.91 -6.02 7.86
C TYR A 47 -3.71 -6.86 6.59
N LEU A 48 -3.65 -6.25 5.40
CA LEU A 48 -3.38 -6.95 4.14
C LEU A 48 -1.98 -7.57 4.09
N GLU A 49 -0.97 -6.84 4.56
CA GLU A 49 0.41 -7.35 4.66
C GLU A 49 0.51 -8.54 5.62
N ASP A 50 -0.17 -8.48 6.78
CA ASP A 50 -0.16 -9.54 7.77
C ASP A 50 -0.89 -10.80 7.26
N ILE A 51 -1.96 -10.66 6.47
CA ILE A 51 -2.59 -11.79 5.79
C ILE A 51 -1.60 -12.44 4.83
N ALA A 52 -0.91 -11.65 4.01
CA ALA A 52 0.05 -12.16 3.05
C ALA A 52 1.21 -12.89 3.73
N LYS A 53 1.79 -12.32 4.81
CA LYS A 53 2.85 -12.96 5.60
C LYS A 53 2.40 -14.27 6.25
N ASN A 54 1.18 -14.32 6.76
CA ASN A 54 0.63 -15.51 7.44
C ASN A 54 0.04 -16.55 6.47
N SER A 55 0.08 -16.31 5.16
CA SER A 55 -0.51 -17.15 4.13
C SER A 55 0.29 -18.42 3.76
N GLN A 56 1.37 -18.73 4.48
CA GLN A 56 2.26 -19.87 4.18
C GLN A 56 2.77 -19.85 2.71
N ASN A 57 3.18 -18.69 2.22
CA ASN A 57 3.66 -18.44 0.85
C ASN A 57 2.60 -18.57 -0.27
N LEU A 58 1.32 -18.68 0.07
CA LEU A 58 0.24 -18.68 -0.93
C LEU A 58 0.07 -17.29 -1.58
N ILE A 59 0.33 -16.22 -0.83
CA ILE A 59 0.26 -14.83 -1.31
C ILE A 59 1.67 -14.24 -1.30
N ARG A 60 2.16 -13.87 -2.48
CA ARG A 60 3.47 -13.23 -2.64
C ARG A 60 3.40 -11.76 -2.21
N GLN A 61 4.51 -11.20 -1.75
CA GLN A 61 4.60 -9.77 -1.36
C GLN A 61 4.13 -8.83 -2.47
N ARG A 62 4.43 -9.14 -3.73
CA ARG A 62 3.97 -8.36 -4.88
C ARG A 62 2.44 -8.26 -4.94
N VAL A 63 1.72 -9.33 -4.61
CA VAL A 63 0.26 -9.36 -4.60
C VAL A 63 -0.29 -8.44 -3.51
N ALA A 64 0.31 -8.48 -2.32
CA ALA A 64 -0.07 -7.60 -1.22
C ALA A 64 0.18 -6.12 -1.57
N ALA A 65 1.31 -5.80 -2.19
CA ALA A 65 1.61 -4.46 -2.67
C ALA A 65 0.60 -3.97 -3.72
N THR A 66 0.25 -4.81 -4.70
CA THR A 66 -0.79 -4.51 -5.69
C THR A 66 -2.14 -4.26 -5.01
N ALA A 67 -2.52 -5.07 -4.00
CA ALA A 67 -3.72 -4.85 -3.21
C ALA A 67 -3.71 -3.52 -2.45
N CYS A 68 -2.56 -3.11 -1.89
CA CYS A 68 -2.41 -1.83 -1.21
C CYS A 68 -2.59 -0.65 -2.18
N VAL A 69 -2.07 -0.76 -3.40
CA VAL A 69 -2.26 0.26 -4.45
C VAL A 69 -3.72 0.34 -4.87
N TYR A 70 -4.39 -0.81 -5.07
CA TYR A 70 -5.83 -0.83 -5.37
C TYR A 70 -6.65 -0.18 -4.27
N PHE A 71 -6.40 -0.53 -3.02
CA PHE A 71 -7.07 0.05 -1.87
C PHE A 71 -6.90 1.57 -1.81
N ARG A 72 -5.67 2.07 -2.00
CA ARG A 72 -5.41 3.50 -2.01
C ARG A 72 -6.10 4.21 -3.18
N ARG A 73 -6.07 3.63 -4.38
CA ARG A 73 -6.74 4.19 -5.56
C ARG A 73 -8.26 4.21 -5.42
N PHE A 74 -8.84 3.17 -4.83
CA PHE A 74 -10.28 3.09 -4.57
C PHE A 74 -10.76 4.29 -3.74
N TYR A 75 -10.07 4.57 -2.64
CA TYR A 75 -10.39 5.68 -1.74
C TYR A 75 -9.90 7.07 -2.22
N LEU A 76 -9.41 7.19 -3.45
CA LEU A 76 -9.32 8.50 -4.11
C LEU A 76 -10.67 8.93 -4.69
N LYS A 77 -11.55 7.98 -4.99
CA LYS A 77 -12.86 8.22 -5.61
C LYS A 77 -14.00 7.99 -4.63
N GLU A 78 -13.88 6.94 -3.82
CA GLU A 78 -14.89 6.51 -2.86
C GLU A 78 -14.54 6.96 -1.43
N ASN A 79 -15.54 6.91 -0.54
CA ASN A 79 -15.44 7.40 0.85
C ASN A 79 -15.77 6.27 1.85
N PHE A 80 -15.26 6.38 3.08
CA PHE A 80 -15.53 5.39 4.14
C PHE A 80 -17.00 5.33 4.56
N CYS A 81 -17.72 6.44 4.41
CA CYS A 81 -19.15 6.48 4.66
C CYS A 81 -20.00 5.63 3.70
N GLU A 82 -19.46 5.32 2.51
CA GLU A 82 -20.15 4.54 1.48
C GLU A 82 -19.61 3.10 1.42
N TYR A 83 -18.30 2.93 1.61
CA TYR A 83 -17.64 1.64 1.55
C TYR A 83 -16.77 1.41 2.78
N ASP A 84 -17.01 0.29 3.49
CA ASP A 84 -16.25 -0.06 4.68
C ASP A 84 -14.82 -0.54 4.30
N PRO A 85 -13.74 0.14 4.75
CA PRO A 85 -12.37 -0.24 4.42
C PRO A 85 -11.97 -1.61 4.96
N ARG A 86 -12.63 -2.11 6.03
CA ARG A 86 -12.42 -3.45 6.59
C ARG A 86 -12.87 -4.54 5.60
N LEU A 87 -13.87 -4.25 4.78
CA LEU A 87 -14.42 -5.15 3.77
C LEU A 87 -13.76 -4.97 2.40
N VAL A 88 -13.48 -3.72 2.02
CA VAL A 88 -12.82 -3.38 0.75
C VAL A 88 -11.38 -3.91 0.70
N GLY A 89 -10.63 -3.86 1.81
CA GLY A 89 -9.27 -4.40 1.86
C GLY A 89 -9.17 -5.85 1.35
N PRO A 90 -9.94 -6.80 1.94
CA PRO A 90 -10.03 -8.18 1.45
C PRO A 90 -10.43 -8.30 -0.03
N ALA A 91 -11.35 -7.46 -0.51
CA ALA A 91 -11.74 -7.45 -1.92
C ALA A 91 -10.59 -7.02 -2.84
N CYS A 92 -9.83 -5.99 -2.46
CA CYS A 92 -8.61 -5.58 -3.17
C CYS A 92 -7.57 -6.70 -3.22
N LEU A 93 -7.39 -7.44 -2.12
CA LEU A 93 -6.47 -8.59 -2.07
C LEU A 93 -6.94 -9.74 -2.96
N PHE A 94 -8.25 -10.03 -2.97
CA PHE A 94 -8.82 -11.04 -3.84
C PHE A 94 -8.62 -10.70 -5.32
N LEU A 95 -8.90 -9.45 -5.71
CA LEU A 95 -8.68 -8.97 -7.06
C LEU A 95 -7.20 -8.99 -7.44
N ALA A 96 -6.30 -8.58 -6.54
CA ALA A 96 -4.85 -8.59 -6.77
C ALA A 96 -4.31 -10.01 -7.01
N CYS A 97 -4.81 -11.01 -6.27
CA CYS A 97 -4.48 -12.42 -6.49
C CYS A 97 -4.80 -12.85 -7.93
N LYS A 98 -5.95 -12.41 -8.48
CA LYS A 98 -6.33 -12.70 -9.86
C LYS A 98 -5.44 -11.96 -10.87
N SER A 99 -5.21 -10.66 -10.67
CA SER A 99 -4.45 -9.83 -11.62
C SER A 99 -2.96 -10.19 -11.69
N GLU A 100 -2.37 -10.66 -10.59
CA GLU A 100 -0.95 -11.08 -10.51
C GLU A 100 -0.77 -12.59 -10.78
N GLU A 101 -1.81 -13.26 -11.31
CA GLU A 101 -1.81 -14.70 -11.64
C GLU A 101 -1.45 -15.62 -10.45
N SER A 102 -1.66 -15.13 -9.23
CA SER A 102 -1.52 -15.89 -7.98
C SER A 102 -2.88 -16.43 -7.59
N GLN A 103 -3.36 -17.47 -8.29
CA GLN A 103 -4.74 -17.96 -8.18
C GLN A 103 -5.04 -18.61 -6.82
N VAL A 104 -5.36 -17.77 -5.82
CA VAL A 104 -5.90 -18.19 -4.52
C VAL A 104 -7.41 -18.31 -4.65
N GLN A 105 -7.96 -19.48 -4.34
CA GLN A 105 -9.40 -19.69 -4.34
C GLN A 105 -10.08 -18.82 -3.26
N ALA A 106 -11.26 -18.27 -3.56
CA ALA A 106 -12.01 -17.43 -2.62
C ALA A 106 -12.20 -18.12 -1.25
N LYS A 107 -12.52 -19.42 -1.23
CA LYS A 107 -12.66 -20.22 0.00
C LYS A 107 -11.41 -20.22 0.86
N VAL A 108 -10.23 -20.32 0.24
CA VAL A 108 -8.94 -20.31 0.94
C VAL A 108 -8.67 -18.91 1.50
N LEU A 109 -8.95 -17.86 0.73
CA LEU A 109 -8.86 -16.49 1.21
C LEU A 109 -9.78 -16.26 2.42
N PHE A 110 -11.04 -16.70 2.38
CA PHE A 110 -11.95 -16.62 3.51
C PHE A 110 -11.45 -17.34 4.76
N GLN A 111 -10.85 -18.52 4.61
CA GLN A 111 -10.25 -19.24 5.74
C GLN A 111 -9.09 -18.45 6.36
N MET A 112 -8.25 -17.82 5.54
CA MET A 112 -7.17 -16.95 6.02
C MET A 112 -7.71 -15.73 6.76
N LEU A 113 -8.69 -15.03 6.17
CA LEU A 113 -9.35 -13.87 6.78
C LEU A 113 -9.96 -14.23 8.15
N LYS A 114 -10.70 -15.35 8.21
CA LYS A 114 -11.31 -15.85 9.45
C LYS A 114 -10.29 -16.22 10.51
N LYS A 115 -9.15 -16.82 10.14
CA LYS A 115 -8.08 -17.14 11.09
C LYS A 115 -7.48 -15.88 11.72
N VAL A 116 -7.26 -14.85 10.90
CA VAL A 116 -6.71 -13.55 11.34
C VAL A 116 -7.73 -12.77 12.18
N SER A 117 -9.03 -12.87 11.90
CA SER A 117 -10.07 -12.19 12.69
C SER A 117 -10.47 -12.90 13.97
N THR A 118 -10.13 -14.19 14.12
CA THR A 118 -10.46 -14.97 15.33
C THR A 118 -9.34 -14.95 16.36
N THR A 119 -8.09 -14.72 15.94
CA THR A 119 -6.92 -14.78 16.81
C THR A 119 -5.97 -13.61 16.57
N GLY A 120 -5.36 -13.08 17.62
CA GLY A 120 -4.31 -12.05 17.52
C GLY A 120 -4.84 -10.62 17.42
N LYS A 121 -4.08 -9.76 16.73
CA LYS A 121 -4.25 -8.30 16.69
C LYS A 121 -5.58 -7.84 16.08
N TYR A 122 -6.13 -8.61 15.13
CA TYR A 122 -7.34 -8.27 14.38
C TYR A 122 -8.59 -8.97 14.90
N HIS A 123 -8.57 -9.41 16.17
CA HIS A 123 -9.69 -10.10 16.79
C HIS A 123 -10.97 -9.24 16.70
N GLY A 124 -12.07 -9.84 16.23
CA GLY A 124 -13.37 -9.17 16.12
C GLY A 124 -13.52 -8.24 14.92
N LEU A 125 -12.55 -8.22 13.99
CA LEU A 125 -12.67 -7.46 12.74
C LEU A 125 -13.83 -8.00 11.88
N LEU A 126 -14.64 -7.09 11.35
CA LEU A 126 -15.71 -7.41 10.40
C LEU A 126 -15.12 -8.07 9.14
N LEU A 127 -15.77 -9.14 8.66
CA LEU A 127 -15.38 -9.86 7.46
C LEU A 127 -16.51 -9.83 6.42
N PRO A 128 -16.19 -9.72 5.12
CA PRO A 128 -17.21 -9.84 4.09
C PRO A 128 -17.72 -11.28 4.03
N ASP A 129 -18.98 -11.45 3.62
CA ASP A 129 -19.46 -12.76 3.18
C ASP A 129 -19.03 -13.06 1.72
N SER A 130 -19.36 -14.25 1.22
CA SER A 130 -18.97 -14.64 -0.15
C SER A 130 -19.62 -13.80 -1.24
N ALA A 131 -20.84 -13.29 -1.02
CA ALA A 131 -21.56 -12.49 -2.00
C ALA A 131 -21.04 -11.04 -1.99
N GLN A 132 -20.94 -10.44 -0.79
CA GLN A 132 -20.37 -9.13 -0.56
C GLN A 132 -18.95 -9.01 -1.09
N LEU A 133 -18.11 -10.05 -0.95
CA LEU A 133 -16.75 -10.01 -1.51
C LEU A 133 -16.77 -9.87 -3.04
N LEU A 134 -17.72 -10.51 -3.73
CA LEU A 134 -17.87 -10.44 -5.18
C LEU A 134 -18.46 -9.09 -5.62
N ASP A 135 -19.43 -8.56 -4.86
CA ASP A 135 -20.01 -7.24 -5.12
C ASP A 135 -18.95 -6.13 -4.91
N LEU A 136 -18.17 -6.22 -3.84
CA LEU A 136 -17.06 -5.31 -3.58
C LEU A 136 -15.92 -5.46 -4.58
N GLU A 137 -15.64 -6.68 -5.05
CA GLU A 137 -14.68 -6.89 -6.14
C GLU A 137 -15.12 -6.12 -7.39
N MET A 138 -16.41 -6.17 -7.74
CA MET A 138 -16.93 -5.42 -8.88
C MET A 138 -16.81 -3.90 -8.65
N ALA A 139 -17.18 -3.41 -7.47
CA ALA A 139 -17.02 -2.00 -7.11
C ALA A 139 -15.56 -1.52 -7.21
N VAL A 140 -14.61 -2.36 -6.77
CA VAL A 140 -13.18 -2.04 -6.89
C VAL A 140 -12.74 -2.02 -8.36
N LEU A 141 -13.20 -2.94 -9.19
CA LEU A 141 -12.91 -2.95 -10.63
C LEU A 141 -13.39 -1.66 -11.32
N GLU A 142 -14.62 -1.26 -11.03
CA GLU A 142 -15.24 -0.05 -11.59
C GLU A 142 -14.50 1.21 -11.13
N ALA A 143 -14.21 1.35 -9.83
CA ALA A 143 -13.47 2.49 -9.30
C ALA A 143 -12.05 2.60 -9.89
N LEU A 144 -11.39 1.47 -10.16
CA LEU A 144 -10.08 1.42 -10.82
C LEU A 144 -10.14 1.66 -12.33
N GLU A 145 -11.33 1.78 -12.93
CA GLU A 145 -11.52 1.86 -14.39
C GLU A 145 -10.83 0.71 -15.11
N PHE A 146 -10.84 -0.50 -14.51
CA PHE A 146 -10.17 -1.69 -15.02
C PHE A 146 -8.65 -1.57 -15.21
N ASN A 147 -7.99 -0.57 -14.60
CA ASN A 147 -6.54 -0.41 -14.63
C ASN A 147 -5.84 -1.30 -13.60
N LEU A 148 -5.62 -2.57 -13.96
CA LEU A 148 -5.09 -3.61 -13.06
C LEU A 148 -3.56 -3.75 -13.08
N ILE A 149 -2.86 -3.11 -14.02
CA ILE A 149 -1.40 -3.25 -14.10
C ILE A 149 -0.74 -2.29 -13.10
N VAL A 150 -0.15 -2.86 -12.05
CA VAL A 150 0.62 -2.12 -11.03
C VAL A 150 2.12 -2.35 -11.23
N TYR A 151 2.86 -1.25 -11.41
CA TYR A 151 4.32 -1.27 -11.41
C TYR A 151 4.79 -1.11 -9.98
N SER A 152 5.55 -2.09 -9.52
CA SER A 152 6.01 -2.13 -8.14
C SER A 152 7.51 -1.83 -8.04
N PRO A 153 7.94 -0.99 -7.08
CA PRO A 153 9.33 -0.60 -6.90
C PRO A 153 10.29 -1.74 -6.52
N TYR A 154 9.79 -2.92 -6.14
CA TYR A 154 10.65 -4.07 -5.76
C TYR A 154 11.65 -4.46 -6.85
N ARG A 155 11.22 -4.40 -8.12
CA ARG A 155 12.08 -4.75 -9.25
C ARG A 155 13.20 -3.73 -9.41
N ASP A 156 12.86 -2.45 -9.35
CA ASP A 156 13.81 -1.36 -9.51
C ASP A 156 14.82 -1.36 -8.35
N LEU A 157 14.34 -1.59 -7.11
CA LEU A 157 15.19 -1.72 -5.94
C LEU A 157 16.23 -2.83 -6.10
N ALA A 158 15.83 -4.01 -6.58
CA ALA A 158 16.75 -5.13 -6.79
C ALA A 158 17.85 -4.79 -7.81
N ILE A 159 17.49 -4.09 -8.89
CA ILE A 159 18.44 -3.63 -9.92
C ILE A 159 19.41 -2.61 -9.32
N PHE A 160 18.91 -1.63 -8.57
CA PHE A 160 19.74 -0.59 -7.95
C PHE A 160 20.68 -1.13 -6.87
N LEU A 161 20.24 -2.08 -6.05
CA LEU A 161 21.09 -2.74 -5.05
C LEU A 161 22.25 -3.50 -5.71
N GLN A 162 21.99 -4.14 -6.85
CA GLN A 162 23.01 -4.84 -7.63
C GLN A 162 24.00 -3.87 -8.28
N ASP A 163 23.50 -2.77 -8.86
CA ASP A 163 24.29 -1.73 -9.50
C ASP A 163 25.22 -1.00 -8.49
N ALA A 164 24.69 -0.65 -7.32
CA ALA A 164 25.46 -0.08 -6.23
C ALA A 164 26.37 -1.08 -5.50
N GLN A 165 26.32 -2.37 -5.86
CA GLN A 165 27.09 -3.46 -5.23
C GLN A 165 26.96 -3.51 -3.69
N THR A 166 25.79 -3.15 -3.16
CA THR A 166 25.59 -3.00 -1.71
C THR A 166 24.60 -4.04 -1.17
N THR A 167 25.08 -5.25 -0.93
CA THR A 167 24.27 -6.36 -0.37
C THR A 167 23.82 -6.10 1.06
N ASP A 168 24.63 -5.38 1.84
CA ASP A 168 24.36 -5.10 3.26
C ASP A 168 23.09 -4.26 3.46
N LEU A 169 22.72 -3.43 2.46
CA LEU A 169 21.53 -2.58 2.52
C LEU A 169 20.27 -3.29 2.09
N ALA A 170 20.37 -4.47 1.46
CA ALA A 170 19.25 -5.10 0.76
C ALA A 170 18.07 -5.41 1.68
N GLU A 171 18.33 -6.02 2.84
CA GLU A 171 17.27 -6.37 3.81
C GLU A 171 16.58 -5.13 4.38
N CYS A 172 17.38 -4.11 4.75
CA CYS A 172 16.87 -2.87 5.31
C CYS A 172 16.07 -2.07 4.26
N ALA A 173 16.59 -1.94 3.04
CA ALA A 173 15.91 -1.25 1.95
C ALA A 173 14.60 -1.95 1.56
N TRP A 174 14.57 -3.29 1.57
CA TRP A 174 13.36 -4.06 1.33
C TRP A 174 12.31 -3.85 2.43
N ALA A 175 12.73 -3.79 3.69
CA ALA A 175 11.84 -3.49 4.81
C ALA A 175 11.26 -2.07 4.71
N VAL A 176 12.11 -1.07 4.45
CA VAL A 176 11.69 0.33 4.22
C VAL A 176 10.72 0.41 3.04
N LEU A 177 10.95 -0.37 1.99
CA LEU A 177 10.08 -0.41 0.83
C LEU A 177 8.70 -0.98 1.13
N ASN A 178 8.60 -2.04 1.94
CA ASN A 178 7.29 -2.53 2.40
C ASN A 178 6.57 -1.44 3.20
N ASP A 179 7.29 -0.78 4.10
CA ASP A 179 6.74 0.28 4.92
C ASP A 179 6.30 1.50 4.09
N SER A 180 6.86 1.71 2.89
CA SER A 180 6.46 2.80 1.99
C SER A 180 4.99 2.72 1.56
N TYR A 181 4.39 1.53 1.46
CA TYR A 181 2.98 1.39 1.09
C TYR A 181 2.01 1.92 2.15
N ARG A 182 2.48 2.09 3.39
CA ARG A 182 1.75 2.77 4.48
C ARG A 182 1.60 4.27 4.24
N THR A 183 2.31 4.82 3.26
CA THR A 183 2.18 6.21 2.82
C THR A 183 1.49 6.29 1.46
N HIS A 184 1.15 7.52 1.03
CA HIS A 184 0.55 7.77 -0.28
C HIS A 184 1.58 7.91 -1.41
N LEU A 185 2.87 7.65 -1.14
CA LEU A 185 3.97 7.81 -2.10
C LEU A 185 3.80 6.95 -3.37
N CYS A 186 3.17 5.79 -3.25
CA CYS A 186 2.88 4.91 -4.39
C CYS A 186 1.85 5.50 -5.37
N LEU A 187 1.15 6.57 -5.00
CA LEU A 187 0.23 7.30 -5.86
C LEU A 187 0.85 8.57 -6.45
N LEU A 188 1.85 9.15 -5.79
CA LEU A 188 2.45 10.43 -6.18
C LEU A 188 3.63 10.26 -7.14
N HIS A 189 4.48 9.26 -6.91
CA HIS A 189 5.77 9.15 -7.56
C HIS A 189 5.92 7.86 -8.35
N ALA A 190 6.78 7.91 -9.36
CA ALA A 190 7.14 6.73 -10.13
C ALA A 190 7.85 5.68 -9.24
N PRO A 191 7.65 4.37 -9.50
CA PRO A 191 8.23 3.29 -8.68
C PRO A 191 9.75 3.40 -8.48
N TYR A 192 10.50 3.76 -9.52
CA TYR A 192 11.96 3.88 -9.41
C TYR A 192 12.38 4.97 -8.41
N MET A 193 11.63 6.08 -8.31
CA MET A 193 11.94 7.17 -7.38
C MET A 193 11.73 6.74 -5.93
N VAL A 194 10.64 6.01 -5.67
CA VAL A 194 10.36 5.40 -4.37
C VAL A 194 11.46 4.39 -4.01
N ALA A 195 11.92 3.58 -4.97
CA ALA A 195 13.01 2.62 -4.74
C ALA A 195 14.33 3.29 -4.34
N VAL A 196 14.74 4.35 -5.06
CA VAL A 196 15.96 5.11 -4.74
C VAL A 196 15.83 5.81 -3.37
N ALA A 197 14.67 6.40 -3.07
CA ALA A 197 14.42 7.01 -1.77
C ALA A 197 14.49 5.99 -0.62
N CYS A 198 13.93 4.78 -0.80
CA CYS A 198 14.03 3.70 0.18
C CYS A 198 15.49 3.26 0.40
N MET A 199 16.29 3.19 -0.66
CA MET A 199 17.71 2.88 -0.58
C MET A 199 18.49 3.97 0.17
N HIS A 200 18.17 5.25 -0.07
CA HIS A 200 18.75 6.37 0.67
C HIS A 200 18.41 6.31 2.16
N VAL A 201 17.14 6.08 2.51
CA VAL A 201 16.73 5.91 3.92
C VAL A 201 17.44 4.74 4.58
N ALA A 202 17.55 3.59 3.90
CA ALA A 202 18.28 2.43 4.42
C ALA A 202 19.77 2.73 4.64
N SER A 203 20.39 3.48 3.73
CA SER A 203 21.77 3.94 3.86
C SER A 203 21.97 4.83 5.09
N VAL A 204 21.04 5.75 5.36
CA VAL A 204 21.07 6.61 6.54
C VAL A 204 20.90 5.79 7.82
N LEU A 205 19.97 4.83 7.85
CA LEU A 205 19.73 3.97 9.01
C LEU A 205 20.94 3.09 9.36
N LEU A 206 21.64 2.59 8.34
CA LEU A 206 22.82 1.73 8.49
C LEU A 206 24.15 2.50 8.50
N SER A 207 24.10 3.84 8.49
CA SER A 207 25.28 4.73 8.45
C SER A 207 26.27 4.38 7.32
N ARG A 208 25.75 3.99 6.16
CA ARG A 208 26.53 3.72 4.94
C ARG A 208 26.47 4.94 4.02
N SER A 209 27.51 5.13 3.21
CA SER A 209 27.60 6.23 2.23
C SER A 209 27.28 5.72 0.82
N ILE A 210 26.09 6.01 0.30
CA ILE A 210 25.73 5.77 -1.11
C ILE A 210 25.76 7.06 -1.96
N GLU A 211 26.33 8.15 -1.45
CA GLU A 211 26.28 9.47 -2.11
C GLU A 211 26.94 9.50 -3.49
N SER A 212 28.06 8.79 -3.66
CA SER A 212 28.75 8.70 -4.94
C SER A 212 27.88 8.03 -6.00
N TRP A 213 27.19 6.95 -5.61
CA TRP A 213 26.25 6.25 -6.47
C TRP A 213 25.02 7.12 -6.78
N LEU A 214 24.42 7.76 -5.78
CA LEU A 214 23.28 8.67 -5.99
C LEU A 214 23.62 9.80 -6.98
N LYS A 215 24.81 10.40 -6.87
CA LYS A 215 25.28 11.45 -7.81
C LYS A 215 25.55 10.92 -9.22
N SER A 216 25.79 9.63 -9.38
CA SER A 216 25.98 9.01 -10.70
C SER A 216 24.65 8.78 -11.44
N LEU A 217 23.54 8.78 -10.71
CA LEU A 217 22.21 8.62 -11.29
C LEU A 217 21.77 9.92 -11.96
N ASN A 218 21.19 9.79 -13.16
CA ASN A 218 20.53 10.90 -13.84
C ASN A 218 19.08 11.03 -13.37
N CYS A 219 18.88 11.34 -12.09
CA CYS A 219 17.56 11.56 -11.48
C CYS A 219 17.53 12.88 -10.70
N ASP A 220 16.31 13.38 -10.47
CA ASP A 220 16.10 14.53 -9.61
C ASP A 220 16.34 14.14 -8.14
N LEU A 221 17.49 14.53 -7.62
CA LEU A 221 17.89 14.24 -6.25
C LEU A 221 17.04 15.02 -5.23
N ASP A 222 16.51 16.18 -5.59
CA ASP A 222 15.71 16.98 -4.67
C ASP A 222 14.36 16.30 -4.41
N GLU A 223 13.74 15.74 -5.46
CA GLU A 223 12.51 14.93 -5.35
C GLU A 223 12.76 13.66 -4.52
N VAL A 224 13.86 12.93 -4.79
CA VAL A 224 14.22 11.73 -4.01
C VAL A 224 14.41 12.05 -2.52
N LEU A 225 15.06 13.17 -2.20
CA LEU A 225 15.26 13.61 -0.82
C LEU A 225 13.95 14.04 -0.16
N GLU A 226 13.00 14.63 -0.89
CA GLU A 226 11.66 14.92 -0.38
C GLU A 226 10.92 13.64 -0.01
N ILE A 227 10.89 12.65 -0.92
CA ILE A 227 10.28 11.33 -0.68
C ILE A 227 10.90 10.66 0.55
N ALA A 228 12.24 10.68 0.65
CA ALA A 228 12.96 10.11 1.79
C ALA A 228 12.63 10.80 3.12
N ARG A 229 12.50 12.13 3.13
CA ARG A 229 12.07 12.89 4.32
C ARG A 229 10.65 12.51 4.74
N GLU A 230 9.74 12.38 3.77
CA GLU A 230 8.36 11.99 4.02
C GLU A 230 8.26 10.59 4.64
N LEU A 231 9.01 9.62 4.10
CA LEU A 231 9.12 8.27 4.67
C LEU A 231 9.62 8.31 6.13
N MET A 232 10.70 9.04 6.39
CA MET A 232 11.24 9.15 7.75
C MET A 232 10.25 9.82 8.72
N LEU A 233 9.50 10.83 8.26
CA LEU A 233 8.48 11.50 9.06
C LEU A 233 7.32 10.55 9.38
N CYS A 234 6.88 9.77 8.39
CA CYS A 234 5.87 8.73 8.59
C CYS A 234 6.33 7.70 9.63
N PHE A 235 7.59 7.25 9.58
CA PHE A 235 8.12 6.29 10.56
C PHE A 235 8.21 6.86 11.98
N LYS A 236 8.42 8.18 12.12
CA LYS A 236 8.37 8.85 13.43
C LYS A 236 6.95 8.95 13.97
N GLN A 237 5.98 9.30 13.12
CA GLN A 237 4.59 9.50 13.52
C GLN A 237 3.86 8.18 13.79
N HIS A 238 4.06 7.16 12.95
CA HIS A 238 3.31 5.90 13.01
C HIS A 238 4.03 4.81 13.82
N ARG A 239 4.64 5.16 14.96
CA ARG A 239 5.31 4.19 15.84
C ARG A 239 4.36 3.11 16.37
N ALA A 240 3.07 3.41 16.47
CA ALA A 240 2.04 2.45 16.87
C ALA A 240 0.80 2.61 15.95
N CYS A 241 0.38 1.49 15.36
CA CYS A 241 -0.88 1.41 14.62
C CYS A 241 -2.06 1.39 15.61
N ILE A 242 -3.20 1.94 15.19
CA ILE A 242 -4.44 1.93 15.99
C ILE A 242 -4.90 0.49 16.29
N SER A 243 -5.65 0.33 17.38
CA SER A 243 -6.25 -0.96 17.73
C SER A 243 -7.45 -1.27 16.83
N THR A 244 -7.85 -2.54 16.80
CA THR A 244 -9.02 -2.99 16.03
C THR A 244 -10.31 -2.31 16.53
N GLU A 245 -10.45 -2.07 17.84
CA GLU A 245 -11.59 -1.37 18.42
C GLU A 245 -11.61 0.11 18.01
N ALA A 246 -10.46 0.77 17.99
CA ALA A 246 -10.35 2.16 17.56
C ALA A 246 -10.72 2.30 16.08
N CYS A 247 -10.25 1.38 15.23
CA CYS A 247 -10.62 1.33 13.81
C CYS A 247 -12.12 1.15 13.63
N SER A 248 -12.72 0.15 14.28
CA SER A 248 -14.18 -0.09 14.21
C SER A 248 -14.98 1.12 14.67
N ARG A 249 -14.59 1.77 15.77
CA ARG A 249 -15.25 2.99 16.26
C ARG A 249 -15.20 4.15 15.27
N PHE A 250 -14.08 4.33 14.56
CA PHE A 250 -13.95 5.39 13.56
C PHE A 250 -14.83 5.13 12.33
N ILE A 251 -14.95 3.86 11.90
CA ILE A 251 -15.81 3.49 10.78
C ILE A 251 -17.29 3.58 11.17
N GLU A 252 -17.68 3.05 12.33
CA GLU A 252 -19.06 3.12 12.84
C GLU A 252 -19.52 4.55 13.10
N PHE A 253 -18.60 5.49 13.35
CA PHE A 253 -18.93 6.90 13.49
C PHE A 253 -19.34 7.56 12.17
N VAL A 254 -18.88 7.02 11.03
CA VAL A 254 -19.03 7.64 9.71
C VAL A 254 -19.98 6.90 8.78
N MET A 255 -20.26 5.63 9.02
CA MET A 255 -21.31 4.87 8.31
C MET A 255 -22.70 5.31 8.74
#